data_AF-A0A0C2XKR6-F1
#
_entry.id   AF-A0A0C2XKR6-F1
#
_cell.length_a   1.000
_cell.length_b   1.000
_cell.length_c   1.000
_cell.angle_alpha   90.00
_cell.angle_beta   90.00
_cell.angle_gamma   90.00
#
_symmetry.space_group_name_H-M   'P 1'
#
loop_
_entity.id
_entity.type
_entity.pdbx_description
1 polymer ?
#
loop_
_entity_poly.entity_id
_entity_poly.type
_entity_poly.pdbx_seq_one_letter_code
_entity_poly.pdbx_strand_id
1 'polypeptide(L)'
;MEYASGKREFKRGAFIGSISSAQTTNPIPLELRDALELDYLDKRVISPYEKRNQILLDYAGGLKPLEVPAKLSLDEAAGIFEVWKGVQAFGKKGFPYDEAFLAKYTESSGNARDFVRKGILSSMDA
;
A
#
# COMPACT_ATOMS: atom_id res chain seq x y z
N MET A 1 -11.50 8.11 -16.09
CA MET A 1 -11.57 9.09 -14.99
C MET A 1 -12.96 9.66 -14.77
N GLU A 2 -13.86 9.72 -15.76
CA GLU A 2 -15.17 10.37 -15.59
C GLU A 2 -16.03 9.84 -14.43
N TYR A 3 -15.98 8.53 -14.16
CA TYR A 3 -16.64 7.94 -12.99
C TYR A 3 -15.93 8.26 -11.67
N ALA A 4 -14.60 8.31 -11.68
CA ALA A 4 -13.80 8.60 -10.50
C ALA A 4 -13.93 10.07 -10.07
N SER A 5 -14.06 10.98 -11.03
CA SER A 5 -14.20 12.41 -10.80
C SER A 5 -15.64 12.88 -10.57
N GLY A 6 -16.61 11.96 -10.49
CA GLY A 6 -18.02 12.30 -10.33
C GLY A 6 -18.68 12.96 -11.56
N LYS A 7 -18.01 13.01 -12.72
CA LYS A 7 -18.62 13.51 -13.98
C LYS A 7 -19.67 12.54 -14.51
N ARG A 8 -19.57 11.26 -14.14
CA ARG A 8 -20.59 10.24 -14.38
C ARG A 8 -20.93 9.54 -13.08
N GLU A 9 -22.23 9.41 -12.82
CA GLU A 9 -22.74 8.79 -11.60
C GLU A 9 -23.16 7.33 -11.85
N PHE A 10 -22.86 6.46 -10.89
CA PHE A 10 -23.41 5.10 -10.87
C PHE A 10 -24.76 5.11 -10.16
N LYS A 11 -25.75 4.40 -10.71
CA LYS A 11 -27.05 4.19 -10.02
C LYS A 11 -26.87 3.46 -8.68
N ARG A 12 -25.88 2.55 -8.59
CA ARG A 12 -25.46 1.81 -7.39
C ARG A 12 -23.99 1.41 -7.54
N GLY A 13 -23.18 1.53 -6.48
CA GLY A 13 -21.78 1.08 -6.45
C GLY A 13 -20.81 2.12 -5.91
N ALA A 14 -19.53 1.76 -5.88
CA ALA A 14 -18.42 2.64 -5.48
C ALA A 14 -17.23 2.46 -6.44
N PHE A 15 -16.48 3.54 -6.67
CA PHE A 15 -15.21 3.48 -7.39
C PHE A 15 -14.06 3.52 -6.39
N ILE A 16 -13.17 2.52 -6.45
CA ILE A 16 -11.98 2.45 -5.62
C ILE A 16 -10.77 2.39 -6.55
N GLY A 17 -9.84 3.32 -6.36
CA GLY A 17 -8.55 3.33 -7.02
C GLY A 17 -7.44 3.20 -5.98
N SER A 18 -6.28 2.72 -6.41
CA SER A 18 -5.07 2.68 -5.58
C SER A 18 -3.95 3.46 -6.26
N ILE A 19 -3.13 4.11 -5.42
CA ILE A 19 -1.88 4.70 -5.86
C ILE A 19 -0.77 3.65 -5.78
N SER A 20 0.17 3.69 -6.71
CA SER A 20 1.35 2.83 -6.70
C SER A 20 2.58 3.66 -7.01
N SER A 21 3.57 3.60 -6.12
CA SER A 21 4.89 4.18 -6.30
C SER A 21 5.90 3.21 -6.92
N ALA A 22 5.46 2.01 -7.32
CA ALA A 22 6.35 1.00 -7.89
C ALA A 22 6.86 1.38 -9.28
N GLN A 23 6.09 2.16 -10.04
CA GLN A 23 6.43 2.53 -11.41
C GLN A 23 6.98 3.96 -11.45
N THR A 24 8.25 4.10 -11.84
CA THR A 24 8.96 5.39 -11.88
C THR A 24 8.74 6.15 -13.18
N THR A 25 8.24 5.50 -14.24
CA THR A 25 8.03 6.11 -15.55
C THR A 25 6.86 7.09 -15.57
N ASN A 26 5.86 6.87 -14.71
CA ASN A 26 4.68 7.72 -14.56
C ASN A 26 4.51 8.06 -13.07
N PRO A 27 5.25 9.06 -12.55
CA PRO A 27 5.11 9.49 -11.17
C PRO A 27 3.70 10.02 -10.91
N ILE A 28 3.29 10.01 -9.65
CA ILE A 28 1.99 10.53 -9.24
C ILE A 28 1.93 12.03 -9.61
N PRO A 29 0.94 12.45 -10.42
CA PRO A 29 0.83 13.84 -10.86
C PRO A 29 0.52 14.76 -9.68
N LEU A 30 1.08 15.97 -9.69
CA LEU A 30 0.98 16.92 -8.58
C LEU A 30 -0.47 17.25 -8.22
N GLU A 31 -1.35 17.31 -9.23
CA GLU A 31 -2.77 17.60 -9.04
C GLU A 31 -3.47 16.55 -8.18
N LEU A 32 -3.11 15.28 -8.34
CA LEU A 32 -3.67 14.19 -7.53
C LEU A 32 -3.09 14.21 -6.11
N ARG A 33 -1.85 14.66 -5.95
CA ARG A 33 -1.18 14.71 -4.64
C ARG A 33 -1.77 15.78 -3.76
N ASP A 34 -1.96 16.97 -4.32
CA ASP A 34 -2.62 18.08 -3.64
C ASP A 34 -4.05 17.71 -3.26
N ALA A 35 -4.81 17.06 -4.17
CA ALA A 35 -6.18 16.66 -3.90
C ALA A 35 -6.32 15.56 -2.83
N LEU A 36 -5.28 14.74 -2.64
CA LEU A 36 -5.27 13.64 -1.67
C LEU A 36 -4.39 13.92 -0.44
N GLU A 37 -3.86 15.15 -0.31
CA GLU A 37 -3.00 15.59 0.80
C GLU A 37 -1.75 14.68 1.00
N LEU A 38 -1.16 14.22 -0.11
CA LEU A 38 -0.07 13.23 -0.16
C LEU A 38 1.33 13.84 -0.05
N ASP A 39 1.47 14.92 0.72
CA ASP A 39 2.72 15.71 0.82
C ASP A 39 3.87 14.91 1.45
N TYR A 40 3.54 13.91 2.28
CA TYR A 40 4.51 13.05 2.95
C TYR A 40 5.18 12.00 2.04
N LEU A 41 4.68 11.81 0.82
CA LEU A 41 5.12 10.72 -0.07
C LEU A 41 6.32 11.05 -0.95
N ASP A 42 6.66 12.33 -1.20
CA ASP A 42 7.89 12.67 -1.94
C ASP A 42 8.96 13.37 -1.11
N LYS A 43 10.18 13.26 -1.62
CA LYS A 43 11.31 14.08 -1.17
C LYS A 43 11.31 15.48 -1.80
N ARG A 44 10.56 15.68 -2.87
CA ARG A 44 10.46 16.96 -3.59
C ARG A 44 9.33 17.81 -3.01
N VAL A 45 9.70 18.93 -2.39
CA VAL A 45 8.75 19.94 -1.90
C VAL A 45 8.00 20.55 -3.09
N ILE A 46 6.68 20.61 -2.99
CA ILE A 46 5.80 21.15 -4.04
C ILE A 46 6.03 22.66 -4.14
N SER A 47 6.40 23.13 -5.34
CA SER A 47 6.58 24.56 -5.59
C SER A 47 5.27 25.19 -6.05
N PRO A 48 4.87 26.35 -5.51
CA PRO A 48 3.69 27.09 -5.97
C PRO A 48 3.75 27.52 -7.45
N TYR A 49 4.95 27.55 -8.04
CA TYR A 49 5.18 28.01 -9.41
C TYR A 49 5.21 26.89 -10.45
N GLU A 50 5.05 25.63 -10.03
CA GLU A 50 5.02 24.50 -10.96
C GLU A 50 3.69 24.48 -11.72
N LYS A 51 3.76 24.36 -13.05
CA LYS A 51 2.57 24.43 -13.91
C LYS A 51 1.66 23.23 -13.65
N ARG A 52 0.40 23.52 -13.33
CA ARG A 52 -0.64 22.51 -13.12
C ARG A 52 -1.48 22.34 -14.37
N ASN A 53 -1.79 21.10 -14.70
CA ASN A 53 -2.72 20.76 -15.77
C ASN A 53 -4.16 20.84 -15.25
N GLN A 54 -4.92 21.81 -15.77
CA GLN A 54 -6.32 22.03 -15.37
C GLN A 54 -7.20 20.80 -15.60
N ILE A 55 -6.95 20.03 -16.67
CA ILE A 55 -7.73 18.84 -16.99
C ILE A 55 -7.61 17.78 -15.89
N LEU A 56 -6.39 17.59 -15.34
CA LEU A 56 -6.15 16.61 -14.28
C LEU A 56 -6.73 17.08 -12.95
N LEU A 57 -6.68 18.38 -12.69
CA LEU A 57 -7.28 18.99 -11.48
C LEU A 57 -8.79 18.78 -11.45
N ASP A 58 -9.48 18.98 -12.58
CA ASP A 58 -10.91 18.70 -12.71
C ASP A 58 -11.25 17.23 -12.44
N TYR A 59 -10.35 16.31 -12.79
CA TYR A 59 -10.55 14.89 -12.50
C TYR A 59 -10.26 14.51 -11.05
N ALA A 60 -9.47 15.30 -10.33
CA ALA A 60 -9.08 15.05 -8.95
C ALA A 60 -10.08 15.62 -7.93
N GLY A 61 -10.86 16.65 -8.29
CA GLY A 61 -11.72 17.45 -7.40
C GLY A 61 -12.90 16.77 -6.69
N GLY A 62 -13.00 15.44 -6.71
CA GLY A 62 -14.03 14.67 -6.00
C GLY A 62 -13.51 13.42 -5.29
N LEU A 63 -12.19 13.19 -5.32
CA LEU A 63 -11.58 12.02 -4.72
C LEU A 63 -11.46 12.20 -3.20
N LYS A 64 -11.69 11.13 -2.45
CA LYS A 64 -11.49 11.09 -1.00
C LYS A 64 -10.32 10.17 -0.68
N PRO A 65 -9.33 10.63 0.11
CA PRO A 65 -8.24 9.77 0.52
C PRO A 65 -8.77 8.70 1.49
N LEU A 66 -8.29 7.47 1.29
CA LEU A 66 -8.45 6.38 2.24
C LEU A 66 -7.06 5.99 2.71
N GLU A 67 -6.74 6.34 3.95
CA GLU A 67 -5.44 6.05 4.52
C GLU A 67 -5.30 4.57 4.85
N VAL A 68 -4.23 3.96 4.34
CA VAL A 68 -3.85 2.60 4.69
C VAL A 68 -2.72 2.68 5.72
N PRO A 69 -2.87 2.06 6.90
CA PRO A 69 -1.82 2.02 7.91
C PRO A 69 -0.51 1.47 7.33
N ALA A 70 0.59 2.18 7.57
CA ALA A 70 1.91 1.78 7.08
C ALA A 70 2.43 0.50 7.75
N LYS A 71 1.91 0.17 8.94
CA LYS A 71 2.31 -0.96 9.76
C LYS A 71 1.11 -1.88 10.00
N LEU A 72 1.35 -3.18 9.87
CA LEU A 72 0.43 -4.21 10.33
C LEU A 72 0.31 -4.15 11.85
N SER A 73 -0.90 -4.40 12.34
CA SER A 73 -1.12 -4.78 13.73
C SER A 73 -0.51 -6.16 14.00
N LEU A 74 -0.20 -6.43 15.27
CA LEU A 74 0.28 -7.74 15.71
C LEU A 74 -0.73 -8.85 15.34
N ASP A 75 -2.02 -8.58 15.52
CA ASP A 75 -3.09 -9.54 15.23
C ASP A 75 -3.22 -9.82 13.72
N GLU A 76 -3.04 -8.79 12.89
CA GLU A 76 -3.05 -8.92 11.43
C GLU A 76 -1.84 -9.73 10.94
N ALA A 77 -0.66 -9.44 11.49
CA ALA A 77 0.56 -10.17 11.17
C ALA A 77 0.46 -11.64 11.59
N ALA A 78 -0.10 -11.93 12.77
CA ALA A 78 -0.35 -13.28 13.25
C ALA A 78 -1.33 -14.02 12.32
N GLY A 79 -2.42 -13.35 11.90
CA GLY A 79 -3.37 -13.90 10.93
C GLY A 79 -2.72 -14.26 9.59
N ILE A 80 -1.88 -13.36 9.05
CA ILE A 80 -1.12 -13.64 7.82
C ILE A 80 -0.19 -14.84 8.02
N PHE A 81 0.54 -14.88 9.13
CA PHE A 81 1.49 -15.94 9.41
C PHE A 81 0.83 -17.32 9.55
N GLU A 82 -0.31 -17.40 10.24
CA GLU A 82 -1.09 -18.64 10.38
C GLU A 82 -1.64 -19.15 9.05
N VAL A 83 -2.05 -18.26 8.13
CA VAL A 83 -2.47 -18.66 6.78
C VAL A 83 -1.32 -19.34 6.04
N TRP A 84 -0.12 -18.77 6.07
CA TRP A 84 1.05 -19.35 5.39
C TRP A 84 1.55 -20.64 6.07
N LYS A 85 1.49 -20.72 7.40
CA LYS A 85 1.77 -21.92 8.18
C LYS A 85 0.76 -23.04 7.88
N GLY A 86 -0.52 -22.72 7.73
CA GLY A 86 -1.57 -23.67 7.37
C GLY A 86 -1.38 -24.31 5.99
N VAL A 87 -0.81 -23.54 5.04
CA VAL A 87 -0.43 -24.05 3.71
C VAL A 87 0.91 -24.82 3.74
N GLN A 88 1.55 -24.93 4.91
CA GLN A 88 2.89 -25.51 5.08
C GLN A 88 3.92 -24.90 4.12
N ALA A 89 3.81 -23.60 3.88
CA ALA A 89 4.72 -22.91 2.98
C ALA A 89 6.16 -22.90 3.50
N PHE A 90 6.36 -22.89 4.81
CA PHE A 90 7.67 -22.86 5.46
C PHE A 90 7.63 -23.64 6.78
N GLY A 91 8.81 -24.00 7.28
CA GLY A 91 8.97 -24.75 8.53
C GLY A 91 8.83 -26.26 8.35
N LYS A 92 9.85 -27.01 8.77
CA LYS A 92 9.80 -28.48 8.88
C LYS A 92 9.25 -28.88 10.26
N LYS A 93 9.06 -30.18 10.47
CA LYS A 93 8.65 -30.72 11.78
C LYS A 93 9.65 -30.27 12.86
N GLY A 94 9.15 -29.58 13.89
CA GLY A 94 9.97 -29.04 15.00
C GLY A 94 10.48 -27.61 14.80
N PHE A 95 10.01 -26.88 13.78
CA PHE A 95 10.38 -25.49 13.57
C PHE A 95 9.82 -24.57 14.68
N PRO A 96 10.63 -23.64 15.25
CA PRO A 96 10.18 -22.70 16.27
C PRO A 96 9.37 -21.55 15.64
N TYR A 97 8.08 -21.80 15.39
CA TYR A 97 7.20 -20.86 14.71
C TYR A 97 7.07 -19.50 15.42
N ASP A 98 6.98 -19.49 16.75
CA ASP A 98 6.75 -18.27 17.53
C ASP A 98 7.97 -17.33 17.51
N GLU A 99 9.17 -17.91 17.63
CA GLU A 99 10.43 -17.17 17.54
C GLU A 99 10.63 -16.62 16.12
N ALA A 100 10.35 -17.44 15.10
CA ALA A 100 10.44 -17.02 13.71
C ALA A 100 9.44 -15.91 13.39
N PHE A 101 8.20 -16.00 13.89
CA PHE A 101 7.19 -14.95 13.74
C PHE A 101 7.68 -13.63 14.33
N LEU A 102 8.12 -13.64 15.60
CA LEU A 102 8.62 -12.44 16.29
C LEU A 102 9.85 -11.84 15.59
N ALA A 103 10.79 -12.69 15.16
CA ALA A 103 11.98 -12.25 14.43
C ALA A 103 11.61 -11.58 13.10
N LYS A 104 10.71 -12.19 12.30
CA LYS A 104 10.30 -11.62 11.00
C LYS A 104 9.42 -10.39 11.13
N TYR A 105 8.55 -10.35 12.15
CA TYR A 105 7.73 -9.18 12.42
C TYR A 105 8.58 -7.97 12.83
N THR A 106 9.59 -8.18 13.68
CA THR A 106 10.53 -7.13 14.07
C THR A 106 11.45 -6.70 12.92
N GLU A 107 11.95 -7.64 12.11
CA GLU A 107 12.76 -7.36 10.92
C GLU A 107 12.02 -6.49 9.89
N SER A 108 10.73 -6.74 9.69
CA SER A 108 9.89 -6.00 8.75
C SER A 108 9.37 -4.65 9.30
N SER A 109 9.56 -4.36 10.59
CA SER A 109 9.03 -3.15 11.26
C SER A 109 7.52 -2.95 11.03
N GLY A 110 6.78 -4.06 10.87
CA GLY A 110 5.34 -4.06 10.55
C GLY A 110 5.00 -3.80 9.08
N ASN A 111 5.96 -3.65 8.16
CA ASN A 111 5.66 -3.50 6.74
C ASN A 111 5.17 -4.83 6.15
N ALA A 112 3.91 -4.87 5.70
CA ALA A 112 3.27 -6.09 5.19
C ALA A 112 4.01 -6.74 4.01
N ARG A 113 4.51 -5.93 3.08
CA ARG A 113 5.21 -6.43 1.89
C ARG A 113 6.51 -7.10 2.28
N ASP A 114 7.29 -6.44 3.15
CA ASP A 114 8.57 -6.96 3.60
C ASP A 114 8.39 -8.18 4.51
N PHE A 115 7.39 -8.19 5.38
CA PHE A 115 7.05 -9.34 6.23
C PHE A 115 6.81 -10.61 5.40
N VAL A 116 6.01 -10.51 4.33
CA VAL A 116 5.70 -11.68 3.48
C VAL A 116 6.87 -12.02 2.55
N ARG A 117 7.42 -11.05 1.80
CA ARG A 117 8.47 -11.32 0.81
C ARG A 117 9.81 -11.66 1.43
N LYS A 118 10.30 -10.82 2.34
CA LYS A 118 11.63 -10.95 2.95
C LYS A 118 11.60 -11.81 4.21
N GLY A 119 10.45 -11.97 4.86
CA GLY A 119 10.30 -12.81 6.04
C GLY A 119 9.89 -14.23 5.71
N ILE A 120 8.66 -14.40 5.22
CA ILE A 120 8.03 -15.72 5.03
C ILE A 120 8.57 -16.43 3.78
N LEU A 121 8.46 -15.81 2.60
CA LEU A 121 8.79 -16.45 1.33
C LEU A 121 10.30 -16.71 1.19
N SER A 122 11.15 -15.81 1.67
CA SER A 122 12.60 -16.02 1.67
C SER A 122 13.04 -17.22 2.51
N SER A 123 12.26 -17.58 3.54
CA SER A 123 12.53 -18.74 4.40
C SER A 123 12.17 -20.08 3.77
N MET A 124 11.54 -20.08 2.58
CA MET A 124 11.19 -21.29 1.83
C MET A 124 12.38 -21.84 1.02
N ASP A 125 13.31 -20.97 0.62
CA ASP A 125 14.48 -21.33 -0.21
C ASP A 125 15.71 -21.76 0.61
N ALA A 126 15.60 -21.78 1.96
CA ALA A 126 16.68 -22.10 2.89
C ALA A 126 16.63 -23.54 3.42
#